data_AF-A0A444XCF9-F1
#
_entry.id   AF-A0A444XCF9-F1
#
_cell.length_a   1.000
_cell.length_b   1.000
_cell.length_c   1.000
_cell.angle_alpha   90.00
_cell.angle_beta   90.00
_cell.angle_gamma   90.00
#
_symmetry.space_group_name_H-M   'P 1'
#
loop_
_entity.id
_entity.type
_entity.pdbx_description
1 polymer ?
#
loop_
_entity_poly.entity_id
_entity_poly.type
_entity_poly.pdbx_seq_one_letter_code
_entity_poly.pdbx_strand_id
1 'polypeptide(L)'
;MFIKVVNRYIDEGVAELVPGVLFIDEVHMLDMECFSYLNRALESSLSPIVIFATNRGICNVRYETNVAFEDFLKLNERNAKTVTRFHVSLL
;
A
#
# COMPACT_ATOMS: atom_id res chain seq x y z
N MET A 1 -1.91 -4.95 23.77
CA MET A 1 -1.13 -5.92 24.56
C MET A 1 -0.18 -6.73 23.66
N PHE A 2 -0.65 -7.30 22.55
CA PHE A 2 0.17 -8.10 21.62
C PHE A 2 1.39 -7.38 21.02
N ILE A 3 1.23 -6.15 20.52
CA ILE A 3 2.35 -5.41 19.90
C ILE A 3 3.54 -5.24 20.86
N LYS A 4 3.26 -5.00 22.15
CA LYS A 4 4.32 -4.85 23.18
C LYS A 4 5.05 -6.16 23.47
N VAL A 5 4.37 -7.30 23.34
CA VAL A 5 4.97 -8.63 23.54
C VAL A 5 5.84 -9.00 22.34
N VAL A 6 5.35 -8.74 21.12
CA VAL A 6 6.11 -8.97 19.88
C VAL A 6 7.39 -8.12 19.88
N ASN A 7 7.29 -6.83 20.21
CA ASN A 7 8.47 -5.95 20.31
C ASN A 7 9.49 -6.47 21.33
N ARG A 8 9.03 -6.96 22.50
CA ARG A 8 9.94 -7.55 23.49
C ARG A 8 10.69 -8.76 22.94
N TYR A 9 10.02 -9.66 22.22
CA TYR A 9 10.69 -10.81 21.63
C TYR A 9 11.70 -10.44 20.54
N ILE A 10 11.47 -9.32 19.84
CA ILE A 10 12.44 -8.78 18.87
C ILE A 10 13.63 -8.18 19.61
N ASP A 11 13.39 -7.38 20.65
CA ASP A 11 14.44 -6.75 21.45
C ASP A 11 15.32 -7.78 22.19
N GLU A 12 14.73 -8.89 22.64
CA GLU A 12 15.42 -10.02 23.28
C GLU A 12 16.14 -10.94 22.26
N GLY A 13 15.98 -10.70 20.95
CA GLY A 13 16.58 -11.50 19.88
C GLY A 13 15.96 -12.89 19.71
N VAL A 14 14.77 -13.12 20.28
CA VAL A 14 14.02 -14.39 20.21
C VAL A 14 13.24 -14.49 18.90
N ALA A 15 12.88 -13.36 18.29
CA ALA A 15 12.10 -13.30 17.05
C ALA A 15 12.62 -12.20 16.10
N GLU A 16 12.40 -12.39 14.81
CA GLU A 16 12.65 -11.40 13.76
C GLU A 16 11.33 -11.04 13.06
N LEU A 17 11.15 -9.76 12.74
CA LEU A 17 10.05 -9.30 11.89
C LEU A 17 10.47 -9.35 10.43
N VAL A 18 9.83 -10.24 9.66
CA VAL A 18 10.00 -10.32 8.20
C VAL A 18 8.81 -9.64 7.53
N PRO A 19 9.01 -8.53 6.78
CA PRO A 19 7.93 -7.87 6.05
C PRO A 19 7.33 -8.79 4.99
N GLY A 20 5.99 -8.86 4.95
CA GLY A 20 5.26 -9.65 3.96
C GLY A 20 4.93 -8.87 2.69
N VAL A 21 3.97 -9.42 1.93
CA VAL A 21 3.36 -8.76 0.77
C VAL A 21 1.88 -8.49 1.07
N LEU A 22 1.44 -7.26 0.88
CA LEU A 22 0.04 -6.86 0.95
C LEU A 22 -0.48 -6.68 -0.48
N PHE A 23 -1.41 -7.52 -0.91
CA PHE A 23 -2.05 -7.39 -2.22
C PHE A 23 -3.43 -6.79 -2.06
N ILE A 24 -3.72 -5.72 -2.81
CA ILE A 24 -5.01 -5.04 -2.84
C ILE A 24 -5.53 -5.11 -4.27
N ASP A 25 -6.55 -5.93 -4.47
CA ASP A 25 -7.32 -5.97 -5.72
C ASP A 25 -8.39 -4.87 -5.73
N GLU A 26 -8.84 -4.50 -6.93
CA GLU A 26 -9.85 -3.47 -7.17
C GLU A 26 -9.59 -2.16 -6.40
N VAL A 27 -8.33 -1.70 -6.42
CA VAL A 27 -7.89 -0.52 -5.63
C VAL A 27 -8.70 0.77 -5.89
N HIS A 28 -9.40 0.85 -7.03
CA HIS A 28 -10.35 1.92 -7.35
C HIS A 28 -11.56 2.01 -6.40
N MET A 29 -11.76 1.00 -5.54
CA MET A 29 -12.78 1.01 -4.50
C MET A 29 -12.34 1.76 -3.24
N LEU A 30 -11.03 2.01 -3.08
CA LEU A 30 -10.48 2.79 -1.97
C LEU A 30 -10.71 4.29 -2.17
N ASP A 31 -10.84 5.00 -1.05
CA ASP A 31 -10.93 6.45 -1.00
C ASP A 31 -9.57 7.10 -0.68
N MET A 32 -9.52 8.44 -0.73
CA MET A 32 -8.31 9.19 -0.42
C MET A 32 -7.83 9.04 1.03
N GLU A 33 -8.74 8.82 1.98
CA GLU A 33 -8.37 8.63 3.38
C GLU A 33 -7.62 7.31 3.56
N CYS A 34 -8.05 6.25 2.87
CA CYS A 34 -7.36 4.96 2.82
C CYS A 34 -5.96 5.10 2.22
N PHE A 35 -5.78 5.86 1.14
CA PHE A 35 -4.44 6.10 0.59
C PHE A 35 -3.54 6.89 1.53
N SER A 36 -4.09 7.90 2.21
CA SER A 36 -3.35 8.67 3.20
C SER A 36 -2.91 7.81 4.39
N TYR A 37 -3.80 6.91 4.85
CA TYR A 37 -3.48 5.94 5.89
C TYR A 37 -2.41 4.95 5.45
N LEU A 38 -2.54 4.38 4.24
CA LEU A 38 -1.55 3.46 3.68
C LEU A 38 -0.19 4.15 3.54
N ASN A 39 -0.15 5.40 3.04
CA ASN A 39 1.10 6.15 2.95
C ASN A 39 1.81 6.28 4.29
N ARG A 40 1.09 6.67 5.34
CA ARG A 40 1.64 6.74 6.70
C ARG A 40 2.11 5.39 7.23
N ALA A 41 1.40 4.31 6.92
CA ALA A 41 1.80 2.96 7.31
C ALA A 41 3.06 2.48 6.56
N LEU A 42 3.27 2.93 5.32
CA LEU A 42 4.41 2.59 4.47
C LEU A 42 5.69 3.36 4.78
N GLU A 43 5.60 4.49 5.48
CA GLU A 43 6.76 5.23 5.99
C GLU A 43 7.64 4.38 6.94
N SER A 44 7.06 3.37 7.59
CA SER A 44 7.79 2.46 8.47
C SER A 44 8.86 1.66 7.70
N SER A 45 9.99 1.37 8.35
CA SER A 45 11.04 0.53 7.77
C SER A 45 10.62 -0.93 7.60
N LEU A 46 9.73 -1.41 8.48
CA LEU A 46 9.20 -2.77 8.52
C LEU A 46 7.89 -2.93 7.73
N SER A 47 7.56 -1.95 6.88
CA SER A 47 6.35 -1.99 6.09
C SER A 47 6.40 -3.10 5.02
N PRO A 48 5.29 -3.81 4.79
CA PRO A 48 5.24 -4.82 3.74
C PRO A 48 5.28 -4.18 2.35
N ILE A 49 5.62 -5.00 1.36
CA ILE A 49 5.49 -4.62 -0.06
C ILE A 49 3.99 -4.64 -0.41
N VAL A 50 3.41 -3.50 -0.75
CA VAL A 50 2.02 -3.30 -1.23
C VAL A 50 1.84 -3.37 -2.77
N ILE A 51 1.18 -4.41 -3.25
CA ILE A 51 0.86 -4.53 -4.67
C ILE A 51 -0.59 -4.09 -4.88
N PHE A 52 -0.78 -3.06 -5.72
CA PHE A 52 -2.09 -2.60 -6.14
C PHE A 52 -2.47 -3.21 -7.50
N ALA A 53 -3.67 -3.77 -7.60
CA ALA A 53 -4.26 -4.24 -8.85
C ALA A 53 -5.59 -3.52 -9.11
N THR A 54 -5.83 -3.19 -10.37
CA THR A 54 -7.12 -2.68 -10.86
C THR A 54 -7.36 -3.20 -12.26
N ASN A 55 -8.61 -3.56 -12.54
CA ASN A 55 -9.13 -3.87 -13.86
C ASN A 55 -9.70 -2.64 -14.58
N ARG A 56 -9.69 -1.45 -13.95
CA ARG A 56 -10.14 -0.18 -14.53
C ARG A 56 -8.94 0.67 -14.94
N GLY A 57 -8.92 1.12 -16.21
CA GLY A 57 -7.83 1.93 -16.76
C GLY A 57 -7.84 3.40 -16.31
N ILE A 58 -9.01 4.05 -16.37
CA ILE A 58 -9.21 5.43 -15.88
C ILE A 58 -10.42 5.39 -14.93
N CYS A 59 -10.18 5.73 -13.67
CA CYS A 59 -11.24 5.90 -12.68
C CYS A 59 -10.94 7.12 -11.82
N ASN A 60 -11.99 7.88 -11.49
CA ASN A 60 -11.88 8.92 -10.48
C ASN A 60 -11.63 8.25 -9.13
N VAL A 61 -10.66 8.77 -8.40
CA VAL A 61 -10.55 8.45 -6.97
C VAL A 61 -11.86 8.88 -6.32
N ARG A 62 -12.47 8.01 -5.52
CA ARG A 62 -13.66 8.38 -4.76
C ARG A 62 -13.33 9.65 -3.98
N TYR A 63 -14.15 10.69 -4.15
CA TYR A 63 -14.04 12.03 -3.56
C TYR A 63 -13.18 13.10 -4.28
N GLU A 64 -12.59 12.83 -5.45
CA GLU A 64 -11.89 13.88 -6.23
C GLU A 64 -12.36 13.95 -7.69
N THR A 65 -12.68 15.17 -8.16
CA THR A 65 -13.38 15.36 -9.44
C THR A 65 -12.49 15.32 -10.68
N ASN A 66 -11.16 15.18 -10.59
CA ASN A 66 -10.30 15.20 -11.79
C ASN A 66 -8.88 14.62 -11.62
N VAL A 67 -8.62 13.77 -10.62
CA VAL A 67 -7.31 13.10 -10.49
C VAL A 67 -7.46 11.66 -10.95
N ALA A 68 -6.76 11.30 -12.03
CA ALA A 68 -6.64 9.92 -12.43
C ALA A 68 -5.85 9.17 -11.35
N PHE A 69 -6.33 8.00 -10.95
CA PHE A 69 -5.63 7.10 -10.03
C PHE A 69 -4.14 6.90 -10.43
N GLU A 70 -3.85 6.95 -11.72
CA GLU A 70 -2.51 6.96 -12.31
C GLU A 70 -1.60 8.09 -11.85
N ASP A 71 -2.12 9.30 -11.76
CA ASP A 71 -1.32 10.47 -11.39
C ASP A 71 -0.94 10.40 -9.91
N PHE A 72 -1.82 9.84 -9.08
CA PHE A 72 -1.54 9.58 -7.67
C PHE A 72 -0.47 8.49 -7.48
N LEU A 73 -0.57 7.37 -8.22
CA LEU A 73 0.43 6.30 -8.16
C LEU A 73 1.82 6.80 -8.61
N LYS A 74 1.90 7.55 -9.71
CA LYS A 74 3.17 8.14 -10.21
C LYS A 74 3.80 9.13 -9.25
N LEU A 75 2.99 9.87 -8.48
CA LEU A 75 3.51 10.78 -7.45
C LEU A 75 4.20 9.99 -6.32
N ASN A 76 3.67 8.81 -6.01
CA ASN A 76 4.12 7.97 -4.91
C ASN A 76 5.30 7.04 -5.29
N GLU A 77 5.49 6.74 -6.58
CA GLU A 77 6.67 6.01 -7.09
C GLU A 77 8.01 6.67 -6.74
N ARG A 78 8.02 7.98 -6.44
CA ARG A 78 9.23 8.69 -5.97
C ARG A 78 9.69 8.22 -4.58
N ASN A 79 8.79 7.66 -3.77
CA ASN A 79 9.11 7.01 -2.51
C ASN A 79 9.28 5.51 -2.76
N ALA A 80 10.50 5.13 -3.17
CA ALA A 80 10.93 3.87 -3.78
C ALA A 80 10.72 2.57 -2.98
N LYS A 81 9.64 2.43 -2.18
CA LYS A 81 9.30 1.17 -1.54
C LYS A 81 8.27 0.38 -2.30
N THR A 82 7.15 0.96 -2.76
CA THR A 82 6.12 0.06 -3.24
C THR A 82 4.97 0.70 -4.04
N VAL A 83 5.04 0.65 -5.36
CA VAL A 83 3.87 0.48 -6.24
C VAL A 83 4.36 -0.26 -7.49
N THR A 84 4.08 -1.55 -7.60
CA THR A 84 4.19 -2.23 -8.91
C THR A 84 2.79 -2.36 -9.47
N ARG A 85 2.50 -1.58 -10.51
CA ARG A 85 1.21 -1.60 -11.19
C ARG A 85 1.09 -2.88 -12.02
N PHE A 86 0.25 -3.81 -11.58
CA PHE A 86 -0.22 -4.88 -12.47
C PHE A 86 -1.47 -4.39 -13.17
N HIS A 87 -1.32 -4.03 -14.45
CA HIS A 87 -2.46 -3.89 -15.34
C HIS A 87 -2.94 -5.31 -15.65
N VAL A 88 -3.98 -5.77 -14.96
CA VAL A 88 -4.71 -6.95 -15.43
C VAL A 88 -5.52 -6.47 -16.63
N SER A 89 -4.89 -6.48 -17.81
CA SER A 89 -5.64 -6.44 -19.06
C SER A 89 -6.57 -7.65 -19.02
N LEU A 90 -7.86 -7.43 -18.83
CA LEU A 90 -8.85 -8.48 -19.03
C LEU A 90 -8.57 -9.11 -20.41
N LEU A 91 -8.40 -10.43 -20.43
CA LEU A 91 -8.70 -11.27 -21.58
C LEU A 91 -10.18 -11.10 -21.96
#